data_AF-I1QTH9-F1
#
_entry.id   AF-I1QTH9-F1
#
_cell.length_a   1.000
_cell.length_b   1.000
_cell.length_c   1.000
_cell.angle_alpha   90.00
_cell.angle_beta   90.00
_cell.angle_gamma   90.00
#
_symmetry.space_group_name_H-M   'P 1'
#
loop_
_entity.id
_entity.type
_entity.pdbx_description
1 polymer ?
#
loop_
_entity_poly.entity_id
_entity_poly.type
_entity_poly.pdbx_seq_one_letter_code
_entity_poly.pdbx_strand_id
1 'polypeptide(L)'
;MAPSSPRRDLDGEGTGGGSSAAREKERPRSFDEKTRSACWRKAAAVMGRHPERWRQDAAGNVVCRRFWSCHGCLCYEYDHIVPFSKGGESTVDNCQILQTRVNRSKSDKAWIEQAEMQGFSCDIKFTDKELDVIEMAVYGDVIRPGKQCRCRTVAEMLGKVKSKNQMAACELPYNDAS
;
A
#
# COMPACT_ATOMS: atom_id res chain seq x y z
N MET A 1 -9.92 22.44 -47.42
CA MET A 1 -8.74 21.97 -48.18
C MET A 1 -7.68 21.56 -47.17
N ALA A 2 -7.46 20.26 -47.01
CA ALA A 2 -6.36 19.70 -46.24
C ALA A 2 -5.55 18.83 -47.22
N PRO A 3 -4.22 19.00 -47.36
CA PRO A 3 -3.45 18.19 -48.28
C PRO A 3 -3.11 16.86 -47.64
N SER A 4 -3.63 15.79 -48.24
CA SER A 4 -3.10 14.43 -48.11
C SER A 4 -1.68 14.39 -48.67
N SER A 5 -0.77 13.66 -48.03
CA SER A 5 0.55 13.34 -48.57
C SER A 5 0.98 11.92 -48.19
N PRO A 6 1.81 11.28 -49.02
CA PRO A 6 1.52 9.94 -49.51
C PRO A 6 2.34 8.82 -48.84
N ARG A 7 1.81 7.60 -48.99
CA ARG A 7 2.49 6.33 -48.74
C ARG A 7 3.80 6.25 -49.52
N ARG A 8 4.86 5.75 -48.89
CA ARG A 8 6.03 5.20 -49.56
C ARG A 8 6.12 3.73 -49.23
N ASP A 9 5.82 2.91 -50.23
CA ASP A 9 6.24 1.52 -50.31
C ASP A 9 7.74 1.51 -50.62
N LEU A 10 8.52 0.79 -49.82
CA LEU A 10 9.87 0.35 -50.18
C LEU A 10 9.99 -1.11 -49.71
N ASP A 11 9.76 -1.99 -50.67
CA ASP A 11 10.19 -3.37 -50.64
C ASP A 11 11.72 -3.43 -50.50
N GLY A 12 12.18 -4.22 -49.54
CA GLY A 12 13.59 -4.53 -49.34
C GLY A 12 13.69 -5.93 -48.77
N GLU A 13 13.81 -6.92 -49.65
CA GLU A 13 14.18 -8.30 -49.32
C GLU A 13 15.54 -8.33 -48.60
N GLY A 14 15.52 -8.86 -47.38
CA GLY A 14 16.71 -9.25 -46.63
C GLY A 14 16.49 -10.63 -46.03
N THR A 15 16.96 -11.66 -46.73
CA THR A 15 17.05 -13.03 -46.26
C THR A 15 18.10 -13.13 -45.15
N GLY A 16 17.71 -13.70 -43.99
CA GLY A 16 18.62 -13.86 -42.85
C GLY A 16 18.06 -14.75 -41.75
N GLY A 17 18.20 -16.06 -41.94
CA GLY A 17 18.50 -17.08 -40.93
C GLY A 17 17.87 -16.99 -39.53
N GLY A 18 16.90 -17.87 -39.28
CA GLY A 18 16.99 -18.89 -38.22
C GLY A 18 17.42 -18.50 -36.80
N SER A 19 16.40 -18.41 -35.94
CA SER A 19 16.29 -19.01 -34.60
C SER A 19 17.31 -18.72 -33.49
N SER A 20 16.71 -18.42 -32.33
CA SER A 20 17.17 -18.73 -30.98
C SER A 20 18.39 -17.99 -30.44
N ALA A 21 18.25 -16.69 -30.22
CA ALA A 21 18.84 -16.05 -29.05
C ALA A 21 17.69 -15.72 -28.10
N ALA A 22 17.76 -16.23 -26.88
CA ALA A 22 16.73 -16.17 -25.85
C ALA A 22 15.99 -14.82 -25.87
N ARG A 23 14.65 -14.85 -25.97
CA ARG A 23 13.86 -13.78 -25.36
C ARG A 23 14.19 -13.85 -23.87
N GLU A 24 15.21 -13.12 -23.43
CA GLU A 24 15.31 -12.71 -22.04
C GLU A 24 13.92 -12.17 -21.71
N LYS A 25 13.19 -12.91 -20.87
CA LYS A 25 11.90 -12.46 -20.38
C LYS A 25 12.20 -11.13 -19.69
N GLU A 26 11.82 -10.04 -20.33
CA GLU A 26 12.03 -8.69 -19.81
C GLU A 26 11.56 -8.66 -18.36
N ARG A 27 12.49 -8.36 -17.44
CA ARG A 27 12.19 -8.43 -16.00
C ARG A 27 11.09 -7.43 -15.66
N PRO A 28 9.97 -7.85 -15.05
CA PRO A 28 8.88 -6.94 -14.75
C PRO A 28 9.33 -5.91 -13.72
N ARG A 29 9.06 -4.63 -14.01
CA ARG A 29 9.38 -3.53 -13.08
C ARG A 29 8.43 -3.46 -11.89
N SER A 30 7.19 -3.92 -12.04
CA SER A 30 6.18 -3.88 -10.98
C SER A 30 6.09 -5.21 -10.24
N PHE A 31 5.82 -5.14 -8.93
CA PHE A 31 5.44 -6.31 -8.14
C PHE A 31 4.05 -6.82 -8.52
N ASP A 32 3.92 -8.11 -8.78
CA ASP A 32 2.61 -8.75 -8.97
C ASP A 32 1.79 -8.79 -7.66
N GLU A 33 0.52 -9.17 -7.74
CA GLU A 33 -0.36 -9.21 -6.56
C GLU A 33 0.11 -10.19 -5.48
N LYS A 34 0.64 -11.35 -5.87
CA LYS A 34 1.15 -12.35 -4.95
C LYS A 34 2.35 -11.80 -4.18
N THR A 35 3.24 -11.12 -4.87
CA THR A 35 4.45 -10.48 -4.33
C THR A 35 4.08 -9.35 -3.40
N ARG A 36 3.15 -8.46 -3.80
CA ARG A 36 2.62 -7.39 -2.94
C ARG A 36 1.99 -7.95 -1.66
N SER A 37 1.19 -9.00 -1.77
CA SER A 37 0.54 -9.64 -0.61
C SER A 37 1.56 -10.30 0.33
N ALA A 38 2.60 -10.94 -0.21
CA ALA A 38 3.68 -11.50 0.59
C ALA A 38 4.55 -10.40 1.24
N CYS A 39 4.84 -9.34 0.50
CA CYS A 39 5.58 -8.17 0.97
C CYS A 39 4.86 -7.47 2.14
N TRP A 40 3.53 -7.30 2.05
CA TRP A 40 2.73 -6.79 3.18
C TRP A 40 2.83 -7.68 4.42
N ARG A 41 2.72 -9.00 4.25
CA ARG A 41 2.82 -9.95 5.37
C ARG A 41 4.22 -10.00 6.00
N LYS A 42 5.26 -9.75 5.20
CA LYS A 42 6.67 -9.68 5.64
C LYS A 42 6.92 -8.46 6.54
N ALA A 43 6.22 -7.35 6.30
CA ALA A 43 6.38 -6.13 7.09
C ALA A 43 6.03 -6.33 8.57
N ALA A 44 6.69 -5.58 9.44
CA ALA A 44 6.51 -5.68 10.88
C ALA A 44 5.05 -5.40 11.27
N ALA A 45 4.49 -6.20 12.17
CA ALA A 45 3.16 -5.96 12.70
C ALA A 45 3.18 -4.76 13.66
N VAL A 46 2.06 -4.03 13.72
CA VAL A 46 1.85 -3.01 14.77
C VAL A 46 1.30 -3.72 16.00
N MET A 47 1.97 -3.56 17.14
CA MET A 47 1.53 -4.20 18.39
C MET A 47 0.11 -3.75 18.75
N GLY A 48 -0.74 -4.70 19.18
CA GLY A 48 -2.11 -4.39 19.56
C GLY A 48 -3.03 -4.00 18.39
N ARG A 49 -2.65 -4.27 17.13
CA ARG A 49 -3.45 -3.98 15.93
C ARG A 49 -3.63 -5.20 15.04
N HIS A 50 -4.69 -5.18 14.22
CA HIS A 50 -4.94 -6.26 13.27
C HIS A 50 -3.87 -6.31 12.17
N PRO A 51 -3.08 -7.41 12.04
CA PRO A 51 -1.91 -7.46 11.16
C PRO A 51 -2.26 -7.43 9.66
N GLU A 52 -3.49 -7.79 9.27
CA GLU A 52 -3.92 -7.63 7.87
C GLU A 52 -4.32 -6.19 7.50
N ARG A 53 -4.56 -5.32 8.49
CA ARG A 53 -5.00 -3.94 8.30
C ARG A 53 -3.87 -2.94 8.54
N TRP A 54 -3.01 -3.23 9.49
CA TRP A 54 -1.96 -2.34 9.97
C TRP A 54 -0.59 -2.99 9.93
N ARG A 55 0.41 -2.26 9.44
CA ARG A 55 1.82 -2.66 9.44
C ARG A 55 2.71 -1.47 9.77
N GLN A 56 3.93 -1.77 10.18
CA GLN A 56 5.02 -0.80 10.23
C GLN A 56 5.83 -0.93 8.94
N ASP A 57 6.08 0.20 8.30
CA ASP A 57 6.94 0.29 7.13
C ASP A 57 8.42 0.12 7.52
N ALA A 58 9.33 0.06 6.54
CA ALA A 58 10.75 -0.12 6.84
C ALA A 58 11.40 1.07 7.56
N ALA A 59 10.77 2.24 7.58
CA ALA A 59 11.18 3.39 8.39
C ALA A 59 10.56 3.39 9.80
N GLY A 60 9.65 2.46 10.12
CA GLY A 60 8.96 2.39 11.40
C GLY A 60 7.65 3.20 11.47
N ASN A 61 7.12 3.65 10.33
CA ASN A 61 5.83 4.34 10.26
C ASN A 61 4.68 3.35 10.26
N VAL A 62 3.62 3.65 11.01
CA VAL A 62 2.35 2.93 10.91
C VAL A 62 1.69 3.27 9.56
N VAL A 63 1.29 2.24 8.82
CA VAL A 63 0.58 2.36 7.55
C VAL A 63 -0.64 1.43 7.52
N CYS A 64 -1.67 1.83 6.76
CA CYS A 64 -2.92 1.09 6.64
C CYS A 64 -3.04 0.41 5.28
N ARG A 65 -3.45 -0.86 5.25
CA ARG A 65 -3.59 -1.68 4.04
C ARG A 65 -4.49 -1.04 2.99
N ARG A 66 -5.54 -0.32 3.41
CA ARG A 66 -6.49 0.34 2.51
C ARG A 66 -5.92 1.61 1.87
N PHE A 67 -4.90 2.21 2.48
CA PHE A 67 -4.26 3.44 2.02
C PHE A 67 -3.05 3.16 1.13
N TRP A 68 -3.22 2.24 0.17
CA TRP A 68 -2.21 1.97 -0.84
C TRP A 68 -2.35 2.96 -2.01
N SER A 69 -1.23 3.50 -2.50
CA SER A 69 -1.19 4.42 -3.65
C SER A 69 -1.95 5.75 -3.42
N CYS A 70 -1.79 6.33 -2.23
CA CYS A 70 -2.33 7.65 -1.87
C CYS A 70 -1.29 8.54 -1.20
N HIS A 71 -1.67 9.79 -0.92
CA HIS A 71 -0.85 10.74 -0.17
C HIS A 71 -1.45 10.96 1.22
N GLY A 72 -0.64 10.75 2.26
CA GLY A 72 -1.06 10.89 3.65
C GLY A 72 -0.09 10.14 4.57
N CYS A 73 -0.17 10.42 5.87
CA CYS A 73 0.78 9.87 6.85
C CYS A 73 0.59 8.39 7.15
N LEU A 74 -0.56 7.81 6.78
CA LEU A 74 -0.84 6.38 6.84
C LEU A 74 -0.84 5.71 5.45
N CYS A 75 -0.62 6.50 4.39
CA CYS A 75 -0.55 6.00 3.02
C CYS A 75 0.81 5.39 2.73
N TYR A 76 0.82 4.34 1.91
CA TYR A 76 2.04 3.63 1.56
C TYR A 76 2.09 3.24 0.08
N GLU A 77 3.31 2.95 -0.38
CA GLU A 77 3.62 2.36 -1.67
C GLU A 77 4.50 1.11 -1.46
N TYR A 78 4.49 0.21 -2.44
CA TYR A 78 5.47 -0.89 -2.49
C TYR A 78 6.72 -0.37 -3.18
N ASP A 79 7.86 -0.55 -2.53
CA ASP A 79 9.17 -0.05 -2.95
C ASP A 79 10.15 -1.20 -3.14
N HIS A 80 11.10 -1.00 -4.04
CA HIS A 80 12.24 -1.89 -4.20
C HIS A 80 13.35 -1.43 -3.24
N ILE A 81 13.78 -2.32 -2.33
CA ILE A 81 14.91 -2.07 -1.41
C ILE A 81 16.13 -1.65 -2.23
N VAL A 82 16.53 -2.48 -3.19
CA VAL A 82 17.43 -2.13 -4.29
C VAL A 82 16.58 -1.67 -5.47
N PRO A 83 16.65 -0.39 -5.89
CA PRO A 83 15.86 0.15 -6.97
C PRO A 83 16.00 -0.65 -8.27
N PHE A 84 14.91 -0.75 -9.03
CA PHE A 84 14.91 -1.43 -10.32
C PHE A 84 15.96 -0.87 -11.28
N SER A 85 16.16 0.46 -11.29
CA SER A 85 17.19 1.14 -12.10
C SER A 85 18.63 0.73 -11.73
N LYS A 86 18.83 0.17 -10.53
CA LYS A 86 20.11 -0.34 -10.03
C LYS A 86 20.19 -1.87 -10.08
N GLY A 87 19.31 -2.49 -10.88
CA GLY A 87 19.31 -3.93 -11.12
C GLY A 87 18.47 -4.75 -10.15
N GLY A 88 17.77 -4.11 -9.19
CA GLY A 88 16.93 -4.83 -8.25
C GLY A 88 15.70 -5.47 -8.90
N GLU A 89 15.45 -6.74 -8.58
CA GLU A 89 14.34 -7.50 -9.14
C GLU A 89 13.02 -7.25 -8.38
N SER A 90 11.89 -7.46 -9.05
CA SER A 90 10.56 -7.32 -8.44
C SER A 90 10.16 -8.58 -7.68
N THR A 91 10.94 -8.98 -6.68
CA THR A 91 10.73 -10.16 -5.85
C THR A 91 10.22 -9.81 -4.46
N VAL A 92 9.75 -10.81 -3.70
CA VAL A 92 9.30 -10.61 -2.31
C VAL A 92 10.43 -10.11 -1.43
N ASP A 93 11.65 -10.62 -1.63
CA ASP A 93 12.81 -10.26 -0.81
C ASP A 93 13.25 -8.81 -1.03
N ASN A 94 13.23 -8.36 -2.28
CA ASN A 94 13.54 -6.98 -2.64
C ASN A 94 12.35 -6.01 -2.46
N CYS A 95 11.18 -6.49 -2.07
CA CYS A 95 10.03 -5.63 -1.80
C CYS A 95 10.00 -5.16 -0.34
N GLN A 96 9.72 -3.88 -0.13
CA GLN A 96 9.32 -3.32 1.16
C GLN A 96 8.10 -2.42 1.01
N ILE A 97 7.38 -2.18 2.09
CA ILE A 97 6.38 -1.09 2.13
C ILE A 97 7.04 0.14 2.72
N LEU A 98 6.73 1.31 2.17
CA LEU A 98 7.19 2.60 2.66
C LEU A 98 6.02 3.59 2.65
N GLN A 99 5.92 4.43 3.68
CA GLN A 99 5.05 5.59 3.66
C GLN A 99 5.31 6.36 2.36
N THR A 100 4.26 6.77 1.65
CA THR A 100 4.39 7.34 0.30
C THR A 100 5.41 8.48 0.26
N ARG A 101 5.42 9.36 1.27
CA ARG A 101 6.39 10.45 1.37
C ARG A 101 7.83 9.95 1.46
N VAL A 102 8.09 8.99 2.36
CA VAL A 102 9.41 8.35 2.52
C VAL A 102 9.85 7.70 1.21
N ASN A 103 8.96 6.97 0.53
CA ASN A 103 9.26 6.36 -0.77
C ASN A 103 9.71 7.39 -1.81
N ARG A 104 8.95 8.50 -1.93
CA ARG A 104 9.27 9.57 -2.89
C ARG A 104 10.59 10.28 -2.56
N SER A 105 10.91 10.43 -1.28
CA SER A 105 12.19 11.00 -0.84
C SER A 105 13.37 10.02 -1.00
N LYS A 106 13.16 8.71 -0.81
CA LYS A 106 14.16 7.67 -1.09
C LYS A 106 14.51 7.61 -2.58
N SER A 107 13.50 7.72 -3.48
CA SER A 107 13.69 7.68 -4.93
C SER A 107 14.50 6.45 -5.36
N ASP A 108 15.59 6.63 -6.11
CA ASP A 108 16.49 5.58 -6.59
C ASP A 108 17.73 5.37 -5.69
N LYS A 109 17.71 5.82 -4.44
CA LYS A 109 18.78 5.51 -3.47
C LYS A 109 18.64 4.06 -3.00
N ALA A 110 19.72 3.27 -3.14
CA ALA A 110 19.75 1.85 -2.76
C ALA A 110 20.25 1.62 -1.32
N TRP A 111 21.08 2.52 -0.81
CA TRP A 111 21.82 2.36 0.44
C TRP A 111 21.48 3.52 1.38
N ILE A 112 20.19 3.64 1.68
CA ILE A 112 19.70 4.64 2.62
C ILE A 112 19.50 3.97 3.99
N GLU A 113 20.15 4.55 5.00
CA GLU A 113 20.00 4.06 6.38
C GLU A 113 18.58 4.31 6.89
N GLN A 114 18.11 3.46 7.80
CA GLN A 114 16.76 3.59 8.37
C GLN A 114 16.54 4.95 9.03
N ALA A 115 17.55 5.50 9.70
CA ALA A 115 17.48 6.81 10.34
C ALA A 115 17.30 7.96 9.32
N GLU A 116 17.91 7.85 8.13
CA GLU A 116 17.70 8.84 7.05
C GLU A 116 16.27 8.71 6.50
N MET A 117 15.77 7.49 6.29
CA MET A 117 14.36 7.27 5.88
C MET A 117 13.36 7.82 6.91
N GLN A 118 13.64 7.65 8.19
CA GLN A 118 12.84 8.21 9.28
C GLN A 118 12.74 9.73 9.19
N GLY A 119 13.81 10.42 8.79
CA GLY A 119 13.81 11.87 8.59
C GLY A 119 12.83 12.39 7.53
N PHE A 120 12.36 11.53 6.61
CA PHE A 120 11.35 11.88 5.60
C PHE A 120 9.91 11.53 6.02
N SER A 121 9.75 10.93 7.19
CA SER A 121 8.44 10.49 7.69
C SER A 121 7.58 11.67 8.11
N CYS A 122 6.27 11.47 8.16
CA CYS A 122 5.42 12.41 8.86
C CYS A 122 5.77 12.52 10.35
N ASP A 123 5.73 13.75 10.87
CA ASP A 123 5.95 14.05 12.29
C ASP A 123 4.70 13.82 13.17
N ILE A 124 3.57 13.43 12.57
CA ILE A 124 2.37 13.08 13.33
C ILE A 124 2.46 11.65 13.86
N LYS A 125 2.19 11.47 15.16
CA LYS A 125 2.10 10.16 15.82
C LYS A 125 0.67 9.91 16.26
N PHE A 126 0.07 8.85 15.71
CA PHE A 126 -1.29 8.47 16.05
C PHE A 126 -1.31 7.62 17.32
N THR A 127 -2.17 8.00 18.26
CA THR A 127 -2.54 7.20 19.42
C THR A 127 -3.43 6.04 19.01
N ASP A 128 -3.61 5.09 19.93
CA ASP A 128 -4.52 3.98 19.70
C ASP A 128 -5.98 4.42 19.48
N LYS A 129 -6.43 5.48 20.17
CA LYS A 129 -7.79 6.01 20.00
C LYS A 129 -7.98 6.61 18.60
N GLU A 130 -6.99 7.31 18.06
CA GLU A 130 -7.06 7.90 16.72
C GLU A 130 -7.00 6.82 15.63
N LEU A 131 -6.15 5.80 15.79
CA LEU A 131 -6.13 4.65 14.88
C LEU A 131 -7.46 3.88 14.89
N ASP A 132 -8.12 3.76 16.05
CA ASP A 132 -9.47 3.16 16.14
C ASP A 132 -10.48 3.96 15.30
N VAL A 133 -10.46 5.30 15.37
CA VAL A 133 -11.36 6.16 14.58
C VAL A 133 -11.12 5.98 13.08
N ILE A 134 -9.86 5.90 12.67
CA ILE A 134 -9.48 5.70 11.27
C ILE A 134 -9.88 4.30 10.80
N GLU A 135 -9.63 3.27 11.60
CA GLU A 135 -10.04 1.90 11.28
C GLU A 135 -11.56 1.80 11.10
N MET A 136 -12.30 2.42 12.03
CA MET A 136 -13.75 2.52 11.99
C MET A 136 -14.24 3.20 10.70
N ALA A 137 -13.63 4.32 10.30
CA ALA A 137 -14.01 5.04 9.09
C ALA A 137 -13.71 4.25 7.81
N VAL A 138 -12.63 3.46 7.81
CA VAL A 138 -12.10 2.79 6.61
C VAL A 138 -12.67 1.38 6.42
N TYR A 139 -12.89 0.65 7.51
CA TYR A 139 -13.37 -0.74 7.50
C TYR A 139 -14.81 -0.89 8.02
N GLY A 140 -15.34 0.11 8.74
CA GLY A 140 -16.66 0.03 9.36
C GLY A 140 -16.68 -0.75 10.67
N ASP A 141 -15.52 -1.14 11.19
CA ASP A 141 -15.33 -1.86 12.44
C ASP A 141 -13.91 -1.61 12.98
N VAL A 142 -13.71 -1.97 14.26
CA VAL A 142 -12.39 -1.98 14.90
C VAL A 142 -12.15 -3.39 15.43
N ILE A 143 -10.97 -3.95 15.15
CA ILE A 143 -10.60 -5.30 15.62
C ILE A 143 -9.22 -5.25 16.27
N ARG A 144 -9.17 -5.29 17.60
CA ARG A 144 -7.92 -5.42 18.36
C ARG A 144 -8.13 -6.08 19.72
N PRO A 145 -7.06 -6.55 20.40
CA PRO A 145 -7.18 -7.09 21.75
C PRO A 145 -7.88 -6.10 22.69
N GLY A 146 -8.93 -6.56 23.36
CA GLY A 146 -9.73 -5.76 24.29
C GLY A 146 -10.76 -4.81 23.63
N LYS A 147 -10.82 -4.70 22.30
CA LYS A 147 -11.82 -3.86 21.62
C LYS A 147 -12.22 -4.43 20.26
N GLN A 148 -13.47 -4.86 20.16
CA GLN A 148 -14.07 -5.30 18.91
C GLN A 148 -15.47 -4.68 18.77
N CYS A 149 -15.68 -3.88 17.73
CA CYS A 149 -16.92 -3.13 17.52
C CYS A 149 -17.22 -2.95 16.04
N ARG A 150 -18.48 -2.60 15.71
CA ARG A 150 -18.93 -2.31 14.34
C ARG A 150 -19.72 -1.00 14.28
N CYS A 151 -19.58 -0.25 13.19
CA CYS A 151 -20.50 0.83 12.84
C CYS A 151 -21.88 0.27 12.50
N ARG A 152 -22.88 0.66 13.28
CA ARG A 152 -24.28 0.33 12.99
C ARG A 152 -24.83 1.25 11.90
N THR A 153 -25.81 0.73 11.15
CA THR A 153 -26.59 1.54 10.22
C THR A 153 -27.54 2.47 10.98
N VAL A 154 -27.97 3.57 10.33
CA VAL A 154 -28.97 4.48 10.90
C VAL A 154 -30.27 3.74 11.25
N ALA A 155 -30.70 2.77 10.43
CA ALA A 155 -31.91 1.99 10.70
C ALA A 155 -31.79 1.11 11.96
N GLU A 156 -30.62 0.54 12.22
CA GLU A 156 -30.34 -0.19 13.47
C GLU A 156 -30.37 0.76 14.68
N MET A 157 -29.76 1.94 14.56
CA MET A 157 -29.75 2.93 15.63
C MET A 157 -31.15 3.48 15.95
N LEU A 158 -32.01 3.62 14.93
CA LEU A 158 -33.42 4.00 15.09
C LEU A 158 -34.34 2.84 15.47
N GLY A 159 -33.81 1.63 15.71
CA GLY A 159 -34.60 0.44 16.07
C GLY A 159 -35.51 -0.08 14.95
N LYS A 160 -35.39 0.44 13.73
CA LYS A 160 -36.19 0.03 12.56
C LYS A 160 -35.78 -1.35 12.03
N VAL A 161 -34.52 -1.75 12.27
CA VAL A 161 -33.97 -3.05 11.88
C VAL A 161 -33.25 -3.67 13.06
N LYS A 162 -33.58 -4.92 13.39
CA LYS A 162 -32.82 -5.72 14.37
C LYS A 162 -31.75 -6.53 13.62
N SER A 163 -30.48 -6.25 13.90
CA SER A 163 -29.37 -6.99 13.32
C SER A 163 -29.17 -8.34 14.01
N LYS A 164 -28.81 -9.36 13.22
CA LYS A 164 -28.37 -10.67 13.75
C LYS A 164 -26.92 -10.62 14.27
N ASN A 165 -26.15 -9.59 13.90
CA ASN A 165 -24.78 -9.41 14.37
C ASN A 165 -24.80 -8.79 15.78
N GLN A 166 -24.30 -9.54 16.76
CA GLN A 166 -24.28 -9.15 18.18
C GLN A 166 -23.07 -8.27 18.56
N MET A 167 -22.20 -7.90 17.60
CA MET A 167 -21.07 -7.01 17.88
C MET A 167 -21.55 -5.66 18.44
N ALA A 168 -20.81 -5.16 19.45
CA ALA A 168 -21.05 -3.86 20.04
C ALA A 168 -20.91 -2.75 18.99
N ALA A 169 -21.64 -1.64 19.18
CA ALA A 169 -21.47 -0.46 18.35
C ALA A 169 -20.09 0.15 18.61
N CYS A 170 -19.43 0.66 17.56
CA CYS A 170 -18.25 1.50 17.78
C CYS A 170 -18.66 2.86 18.35
N GLU A 171 -17.88 3.34 19.30
CA GLU A 171 -18.07 4.64 19.94
C GLU A 171 -16.87 5.54 19.62
N LEU A 172 -17.17 6.82 19.37
CA LEU A 172 -16.14 7.83 19.19
C LEU A 172 -15.48 8.16 20.54
N PRO A 173 -14.18 8.46 20.55
CA PRO A 173 -13.42 8.70 21.78
C PRO A 173 -13.80 10.00 22.51
N TYR A 174 -14.68 10.83 21.93
CA TYR A 174 -15.16 12.09 22.52
C TYR A 174 -16.50 11.95 23.24
N ASN A 175 -17.03 10.73 23.38
CA ASN A 175 -18.26 10.47 24.13
C ASN A 175 -18.05 10.44 25.66
N ASP A 176 -16.85 10.78 26.14
CA ASP A 176 -16.63 11.14 27.55
C ASP A 176 -17.38 12.47 27.80
N ALA A 177 -18.64 12.34 28.19
CA ALA A 177 -19.63 13.34 28.61
C ALA A 177 -19.17 14.82 28.68
N SER A 178 -19.80 15.65 27.84
CA SER A 178 -20.22 16.99 28.26
C SER A 178 -21.37 16.90 29.28
#